data_AF-A0A835NWC6-F1
#
_entry.id   AF-A0A835NWC6-F1
#
_cell.length_a   1.000
_cell.length_b   1.000
_cell.length_c   1.000
_cell.angle_alpha   90.00
_cell.angle_beta   90.00
_cell.angle_gamma   90.00
#
_symmetry.space_group_name_H-M   'P 1'
#
loop_
_entity.id
_entity.type
_entity.pdbx_description
1 polymer ?
#
loop_
_entity_poly.entity_id
_entity_poly.type
_entity_poly.pdbx_seq_one_letter_code
_entity_poly.pdbx_strand_id
1 'polypeptide(L)'
;MVAPSPVNPNALDRTAAWLLNMNMQFLEDESIDPDSKHRDKLRNKDELSQAEKYQQDLVVLQDKLRISNKKLEEYETRFKCQEETTQKLVLEYQARLEESEERLRRQQEDKEIQMKGIISRLMSVEEELKKDHAEMQAAVDSKQKIIDAQEKRIASLDAANARLMSALTQLKERYSMQTRNGISPTNPTKLQITENGEFRNSSNC
;
A
#
# COMPACT_ATOMS: atom_id res chain seq x y z
N MET A 1 25.26 -7.24 -18.28
CA MET A 1 26.67 -7.15 -18.71
C MET A 1 27.52 -7.84 -17.66
N VAL A 2 28.05 -9.03 -17.94
CA VAL A 2 28.95 -9.76 -17.02
C VAL A 2 30.38 -9.56 -17.55
N ALA A 3 31.25 -9.04 -16.71
CA ALA A 3 32.66 -8.80 -17.03
C ALA A 3 33.41 -10.12 -17.26
N PRO A 4 34.39 -10.19 -18.18
CA PRO A 4 35.19 -11.40 -18.37
C PRO A 4 36.12 -11.61 -17.16
N SER A 5 36.17 -12.85 -16.67
CA SER A 5 37.00 -13.27 -15.52
C SER A 5 38.50 -13.09 -15.80
N PRO A 6 39.33 -12.70 -14.80
CA PRO A 6 40.75 -12.46 -15.03
C PRO A 6 41.49 -13.78 -15.22
N VAL A 7 42.17 -13.92 -16.36
CA VAL A 7 43.06 -15.05 -16.64
C VAL A 7 44.22 -15.07 -15.64
N ASN A 8 44.41 -16.22 -15.00
CA ASN A 8 45.42 -16.44 -13.96
C ASN A 8 46.85 -16.35 -14.56
N PRO A 9 47.73 -15.47 -14.06
CA PRO A 9 49.08 -15.25 -14.60
C PRO A 9 49.92 -16.53 -14.66
N ASN A 10 49.69 -17.47 -13.74
CA ASN A 10 50.44 -18.72 -13.62
C ASN A 10 50.16 -19.72 -14.77
N ALA A 11 49.10 -19.51 -15.57
CA ALA A 11 48.81 -20.33 -16.76
C ALA A 11 49.59 -19.87 -17.99
N LEU A 12 49.90 -18.57 -18.07
CA LEU A 12 50.63 -17.98 -19.19
C LEU A 12 52.10 -18.41 -19.16
N ASP A 13 52.73 -18.40 -17.98
CA ASP A 13 54.14 -18.79 -17.79
C ASP A 13 54.40 -20.27 -18.06
N ARG A 14 53.45 -21.15 -17.70
CA ARG A 14 53.54 -22.59 -18.02
C ARG A 14 53.45 -22.84 -19.53
N THR A 15 52.64 -22.04 -20.23
CA THR A 15 52.50 -22.12 -21.69
C THR A 15 53.78 -21.64 -22.37
N ALA A 16 54.37 -20.54 -21.90
CA ALA A 16 55.65 -20.04 -22.40
C ALA A 16 56.81 -21.03 -22.17
N ALA A 17 56.89 -21.65 -20.98
CA ALA A 17 57.90 -22.64 -20.67
C ALA A 17 57.80 -23.90 -21.55
N TRP A 18 56.58 -24.33 -21.89
CA TRP A 18 56.38 -25.48 -22.78
C TRP A 18 56.84 -25.18 -24.22
N LEU A 19 56.57 -23.97 -24.72
CA LEU A 19 57.00 -23.53 -26.06
C LEU A 19 58.52 -23.40 -26.18
N LEU A 20 59.20 -22.91 -25.15
CA LEU A 20 60.66 -22.79 -25.15
C LEU A 20 61.36 -24.16 -25.12
N ASN A 21 60.85 -25.11 -24.35
CA ASN A 21 61.38 -26.47 -24.31
C ASN A 21 61.21 -27.20 -25.65
N MET A 22 60.07 -26.99 -26.33
CA MET A 22 59.83 -27.52 -27.67
C MET A 22 60.82 -26.96 -28.71
N ASN A 23 61.10 -25.65 -28.68
CA ASN A 23 62.03 -25.04 -29.65
C ASN A 23 63.50 -25.43 -29.40
N MET A 24 63.88 -25.77 -28.17
CA MET A 24 65.26 -26.17 -27.82
C MET A 24 65.64 -27.52 -28.46
N GLN A 25 64.69 -28.45 -28.60
CA GLN A 25 64.92 -29.79 -29.14
C GLN A 25 65.33 -29.82 -30.62
N PHE A 26 65.14 -28.72 -31.36
CA PHE A 26 65.46 -28.64 -32.79
C PHE A 26 66.85 -28.05 -33.09
N LEU A 27 67.58 -27.58 -32.07
CA LEU A 27 68.84 -26.84 -32.27
C LEU A 27 70.10 -27.71 -32.11
N GLU A 28 69.98 -28.96 -31.66
CA GLU A 28 71.13 -29.82 -31.33
C GLU A 28 71.59 -30.75 -32.49
N ASP A 29 70.96 -30.71 -33.67
CA ASP A 29 71.18 -31.70 -34.75
C ASP A 29 72.15 -31.24 -35.88
N GLU A 30 73.02 -30.25 -35.65
CA GLU A 30 73.96 -29.77 -36.68
C GLU A 30 75.43 -30.01 -36.30
N SER A 31 75.89 -31.26 -36.43
CA SER A 31 77.32 -31.60 -36.48
C SER A 31 77.62 -32.54 -37.65
N ILE A 32 78.37 -32.03 -38.63
CA ILE A 32 78.70 -32.67 -39.90
C ILE A 32 80.10 -33.34 -39.79
N ASP A 33 80.17 -34.66 -40.00
CA ASP A 33 81.40 -35.47 -40.08
C ASP A 33 81.57 -36.06 -41.51
N PRO A 34 82.75 -36.02 -42.16
CA PRO A 34 82.90 -36.36 -43.57
C PRO A 34 83.49 -37.77 -43.78
N ASP A 35 82.65 -38.82 -43.81
CA ASP A 35 83.01 -40.09 -44.45
C ASP A 35 81.78 -40.81 -45.04
N SER A 36 81.41 -40.41 -46.27
CA SER A 36 80.02 -40.52 -46.77
C SER A 36 79.73 -41.82 -47.55
N LYS A 37 80.68 -42.42 -48.28
CA LYS A 37 80.27 -43.25 -49.44
C LYS A 37 79.76 -44.68 -49.17
N HIS A 38 80.08 -45.30 -48.03
CA HIS A 38 79.53 -46.63 -47.67
C HIS A 38 78.49 -46.57 -46.54
N ARG A 39 78.50 -45.49 -45.75
CA ARG A 39 77.47 -45.15 -44.76
C ARG A 39 76.19 -44.64 -45.45
N ASP A 40 76.32 -43.95 -46.58
CA ASP A 40 75.19 -43.36 -47.32
C ASP A 40 74.15 -44.35 -47.84
N LYS A 41 74.49 -45.62 -48.09
CA LYS A 41 73.52 -46.62 -48.56
C LYS A 41 72.68 -47.24 -47.43
N LEU A 42 73.27 -47.48 -46.25
CA LEU A 42 72.51 -47.89 -45.06
C LEU A 42 71.72 -46.69 -44.52
N ARG A 43 72.36 -45.52 -44.45
CA ARG A 43 71.74 -44.25 -44.07
C ARG A 43 70.63 -43.84 -45.02
N ASN A 44 70.75 -44.01 -46.35
CA ASN A 44 69.63 -43.80 -47.29
C ASN A 44 68.46 -44.75 -47.01
N LYS A 45 68.74 -46.01 -46.62
CA LYS A 45 67.70 -46.99 -46.36
C LYS A 45 66.97 -46.71 -45.04
N ASP A 46 67.70 -46.27 -44.02
CA ASP A 46 67.14 -45.80 -42.75
C ASP A 46 66.42 -44.45 -42.92
N GLU A 47 66.95 -43.53 -43.73
CA GLU A 47 66.31 -42.26 -44.11
C GLU A 47 65.03 -42.49 -44.94
N LEU A 48 65.01 -43.46 -45.86
CA LEU A 48 63.78 -43.88 -46.54
C LEU A 48 62.75 -44.45 -45.56
N SER A 49 63.17 -45.32 -44.63
CA SER A 49 62.28 -45.88 -43.61
C SER A 49 61.75 -44.82 -42.63
N GLN A 50 62.57 -43.83 -42.31
CA GLN A 50 62.20 -42.67 -41.50
C GLN A 50 61.24 -41.74 -42.25
N ALA A 51 61.46 -41.52 -43.55
CA ALA A 51 60.56 -40.77 -44.41
C ALA A 51 59.19 -41.45 -44.53
N GLU A 52 59.14 -42.79 -44.63
CA GLU A 52 57.90 -43.56 -44.60
C GLU A 52 57.15 -43.40 -43.26
N LYS A 53 57.86 -43.42 -42.13
CA LYS A 53 57.26 -43.14 -40.81
C LYS A 53 56.71 -41.72 -40.72
N TYR A 54 57.47 -40.72 -41.13
CA TYR A 54 56.98 -39.33 -41.12
C TYR A 54 55.78 -39.16 -42.03
N GLN A 55 55.76 -39.83 -43.19
CA GLN A 55 54.61 -39.81 -44.09
C GLN A 55 53.36 -40.46 -43.45
N GLN A 56 53.52 -41.59 -42.75
CA GLN A 56 52.46 -42.22 -41.98
C GLN A 56 51.94 -41.29 -40.87
N ASP A 57 52.85 -40.65 -40.11
CA ASP A 57 52.51 -39.72 -39.03
C ASP A 57 51.78 -38.49 -39.56
N LEU A 58 52.17 -37.98 -40.73
CA LEU A 58 51.53 -36.85 -41.40
C LEU A 58 50.05 -37.18 -41.71
N VAL A 59 49.78 -38.39 -42.23
CA VAL A 59 48.41 -38.85 -42.50
C VAL A 59 47.60 -38.99 -41.20
N VAL A 60 48.20 -39.55 -40.14
CA VAL A 60 47.52 -39.69 -38.83
C VAL A 60 47.20 -38.32 -38.23
N LEU A 61 48.11 -37.35 -38.31
CA LEU A 61 47.91 -36.00 -37.81
C LEU A 61 46.83 -35.25 -38.61
N GLN A 62 46.83 -35.40 -39.94
CA GLN A 62 45.77 -34.86 -40.79
C GLN A 62 44.40 -35.43 -40.41
N ASP A 63 44.31 -36.74 -40.14
CA ASP A 63 43.04 -37.35 -39.74
C ASP A 63 42.59 -36.89 -38.35
N LYS A 64 43.51 -36.79 -37.39
CA LYS A 64 43.23 -36.21 -36.06
C LYS A 64 42.75 -34.77 -36.15
N LEU A 65 43.37 -33.95 -37.00
CA LEU A 65 42.95 -32.57 -37.23
C LEU A 65 41.55 -32.49 -37.83
N ARG A 66 41.25 -33.33 -38.83
CA ARG A 66 39.92 -33.46 -39.43
C ARG A 66 38.86 -33.83 -38.39
N ILE A 67 39.15 -34.82 -37.54
CA ILE A 67 38.25 -35.23 -36.46
C ILE A 67 38.07 -34.11 -35.42
N SER A 68 39.16 -33.41 -35.08
CA SER A 68 39.13 -32.29 -34.14
C SER A 68 38.29 -31.13 -34.65
N ASN A 69 38.45 -30.74 -35.92
CA ASN A 69 37.64 -29.69 -36.55
C ASN A 69 36.16 -30.07 -36.58
N LYS A 70 35.84 -31.31 -36.94
CA LYS A 70 34.45 -31.80 -36.89
C LYS A 70 33.85 -31.70 -35.48
N LYS A 71 34.60 -32.05 -34.45
CA LYS A 71 34.14 -31.91 -33.04
C LYS A 71 33.93 -30.44 -32.67
N LEU A 72 34.79 -29.54 -33.15
CA LEU A 72 34.64 -28.11 -32.90
C LEU A 72 33.33 -27.58 -33.49
N GLU A 73 33.01 -27.92 -34.74
CA GLU A 73 31.74 -27.56 -35.38
C GLU A 73 30.52 -28.10 -34.62
N GLU A 74 30.60 -29.34 -34.11
CA GLU A 74 29.55 -29.93 -33.27
C GLU A 74 29.37 -29.15 -31.96
N TYR A 75 30.46 -28.70 -31.32
CA TYR A 75 30.40 -27.88 -30.11
C TYR A 75 29.83 -26.49 -30.38
N GLU A 76 30.23 -25.83 -31.48
CA GLU A 76 29.68 -24.53 -31.87
C GLU A 76 28.17 -24.61 -32.10
N THR A 77 27.71 -25.65 -32.79
CA THR A 77 26.27 -25.86 -33.04
C THR A 77 25.50 -26.08 -31.73
N ARG A 78 26.04 -26.90 -30.81
CA ARG A 78 25.43 -27.13 -29.49
C ARG A 78 25.42 -25.86 -28.65
N PHE A 79 26.50 -25.10 -28.66
CA PHE A 79 26.63 -23.86 -27.93
C PHE A 79 25.59 -22.84 -28.40
N LYS A 80 25.44 -22.67 -29.71
CA LYS A 80 24.42 -21.77 -30.30
C LYS A 80 23.01 -22.16 -29.91
N CYS A 81 22.67 -23.45 -29.99
CA CYS A 81 21.35 -23.95 -29.57
C CYS A 81 21.09 -23.70 -28.07
N GLN A 82 22.11 -23.88 -27.23
CA GLN A 82 22.01 -23.59 -25.81
C GLN A 82 21.85 -22.09 -25.53
N GLU A 83 22.56 -21.23 -26.25
CA GLU A 83 22.43 -19.78 -26.16
C GLU A 83 21.02 -19.32 -26.54
N GLU A 84 20.49 -19.78 -27.66
CA GLU A 84 19.12 -19.48 -28.11
C GLU A 84 18.07 -19.94 -27.09
N THR A 85 18.23 -21.15 -26.53
CA THR A 85 17.33 -21.69 -25.51
C THR A 85 17.39 -20.86 -24.23
N THR A 86 18.59 -20.47 -23.81
CA THR A 86 18.80 -19.65 -22.61
C THR A 86 18.21 -18.25 -22.81
N GLN A 87 18.42 -17.64 -23.98
CA GLN A 87 17.88 -16.34 -24.31
C GLN A 87 16.34 -16.35 -24.30
N LYS A 88 15.73 -17.39 -24.87
CA LYS A 88 14.28 -17.57 -24.82
C LYS A 88 13.76 -17.67 -23.39
N LEU A 89 14.42 -18.47 -22.55
CA LEU A 89 14.04 -18.64 -21.15
C LEU A 89 14.13 -17.32 -20.36
N VAL A 90 15.17 -16.52 -20.60
CA VAL A 90 15.33 -15.20 -19.97
C VAL A 90 14.19 -14.26 -20.36
N LEU A 91 13.82 -14.22 -21.64
CA LEU A 91 12.70 -13.39 -22.11
C LEU A 91 11.36 -13.83 -21.50
N GLU A 92 11.14 -15.13 -21.36
CA GLU A 92 9.93 -15.65 -20.71
C GLU A 92 9.86 -15.26 -19.23
N TYR A 93 10.98 -15.39 -18.50
CA TYR A 93 11.02 -14.96 -17.10
C TYR A 93 10.82 -13.45 -16.96
N GLN A 94 11.38 -12.65 -17.85
CA GLN A 94 11.18 -11.21 -17.87
C GLN A 94 9.70 -10.85 -18.08
N ALA A 95 9.04 -11.45 -19.09
CA ALA A 95 7.63 -11.21 -19.36
C ALA A 95 6.73 -11.61 -18.17
N ARG A 96 7.03 -12.74 -17.52
CA ARG A 96 6.30 -13.20 -16.32
C ARG A 96 6.50 -12.27 -15.13
N LEU A 97 7.70 -11.71 -14.96
CA LEU A 97 7.99 -10.75 -13.90
C LEU A 97 7.20 -9.46 -14.13
N GLU A 98 7.28 -8.90 -15.34
CA GLU A 98 6.55 -7.69 -15.74
C GLU A 98 5.03 -7.84 -15.58
N GLU A 99 4.47 -8.99 -15.98
CA GLU A 99 3.04 -9.29 -15.80
C GLU A 99 2.66 -9.32 -14.30
N SER A 100 3.49 -9.96 -13.47
CA SER A 100 3.23 -10.04 -12.03
C SER A 100 3.34 -8.68 -11.34
N GLU A 101 4.33 -7.87 -11.71
CA GLU A 101 4.52 -6.51 -11.20
C GLU A 101 3.37 -5.59 -11.60
N GLU A 102 2.97 -5.61 -12.87
CA GLU A 102 1.86 -4.80 -13.36
C GLU A 102 0.53 -5.22 -12.72
N ARG A 103 0.30 -6.52 -12.53
CA ARG A 103 -0.87 -7.02 -11.80
C ARG A 103 -0.88 -6.55 -10.36
N LEU A 104 0.27 -6.56 -9.67
CA LEU A 104 0.38 -6.06 -8.31
C LEU A 104 0.11 -4.55 -8.25
N ARG A 105 0.64 -3.77 -9.20
CA ARG A 105 0.40 -2.32 -9.28
C ARG A 105 -1.09 -2.01 -9.43
N ARG A 106 -1.79 -2.68 -10.35
CA ARG A 106 -3.24 -2.51 -10.52
C ARG A 106 -4.03 -2.85 -9.25
N GLN A 107 -3.67 -3.95 -8.57
CA GLN A 107 -4.33 -4.30 -7.30
C GLN A 107 -4.10 -3.24 -6.20
N GLN A 108 -2.93 -2.61 -6.17
CA GLN A 108 -2.66 -1.52 -5.23
C GLN A 108 -3.49 -0.28 -5.57
N GLU A 109 -3.54 0.11 -6.85
CA GLU A 109 -4.35 1.24 -7.34
C GLU A 109 -5.84 1.02 -7.00
N ASP A 110 -6.38 -0.17 -7.27
CA ASP A 110 -7.78 -0.52 -6.96
C ASP A 110 -8.07 -0.42 -5.45
N LYS A 111 -7.17 -0.94 -4.61
CA LYS A 111 -7.30 -0.85 -3.15
C LYS A 111 -7.20 0.60 -2.66
N GLU A 112 -6.31 1.40 -3.26
CA GLU A 112 -6.17 2.82 -2.93
C GLU A 112 -7.45 3.58 -3.28
N ILE A 113 -8.03 3.33 -4.46
CA ILE A 113 -9.32 3.90 -4.88
C ILE A 113 -10.43 3.51 -3.90
N GLN A 114 -10.51 2.23 -3.52
CA GLN A 114 -11.49 1.77 -2.53
C GLN A 114 -11.30 2.44 -1.18
N MET A 115 -10.07 2.53 -0.69
CA MET A 115 -9.74 3.17 0.59
C MET A 115 -10.10 4.65 0.58
N LYS A 116 -9.76 5.38 -0.51
CA LYS A 116 -10.19 6.77 -0.71
C LYS A 116 -11.71 6.89 -0.68
N GLY A 117 -12.42 6.00 -1.38
CA GLY A 117 -13.88 5.99 -1.38
C GLY A 117 -14.50 5.72 0.00
N ILE A 118 -13.89 4.84 0.80
CA ILE A 118 -14.32 4.60 2.20
C ILE A 118 -14.11 5.86 3.04
N ILE A 119 -12.93 6.48 2.97
CA ILE A 119 -12.61 7.69 3.72
C ILE A 119 -13.59 8.81 3.37
N SER A 120 -13.86 9.05 2.08
CA SER A 120 -14.80 10.10 1.66
C SER A 120 -16.22 9.87 2.18
N ARG A 121 -16.71 8.62 2.18
CA ARG A 121 -18.01 8.30 2.77
C ARG A 121 -18.03 8.50 4.28
N LEU A 122 -16.97 8.10 4.98
CA LEU A 122 -16.85 8.31 6.43
C LEU A 122 -16.84 9.80 6.78
N MET A 123 -16.06 10.62 6.07
CA MET A 123 -16.03 12.07 6.28
C MET A 123 -17.42 12.70 6.07
N SER A 124 -18.15 12.28 5.04
CA SER A 124 -19.52 12.76 4.81
C SER A 124 -20.46 12.42 5.96
N VAL A 125 -20.39 11.18 6.48
CA VAL A 125 -21.21 10.74 7.61
C VAL A 125 -20.83 11.48 8.89
N GLU A 126 -19.53 11.68 9.14
CA GLU A 126 -19.05 12.46 10.29
C GLU A 126 -19.51 13.92 10.25
N GLU A 127 -19.53 14.53 9.07
CA GLU A 127 -20.01 15.90 8.90
C GLU A 127 -21.51 16.02 9.10
N GLU A 128 -22.29 15.07 8.58
CA GLU A 128 -23.74 14.98 8.82
C GLU A 128 -24.05 14.79 10.31
N LEU A 129 -23.37 13.87 11.00
CA LEU A 129 -23.55 13.67 12.44
C LEU A 129 -23.20 14.91 13.27
N LYS A 130 -22.15 15.66 12.88
CA LYS A 130 -21.81 16.93 13.53
C LYS A 130 -22.91 17.96 13.35
N LYS A 131 -23.47 18.05 12.14
CA LYS A 131 -24.59 18.94 11.84
C LYS A 131 -25.84 18.57 12.65
N ASP A 132 -26.22 17.30 12.64
CA ASP A 132 -27.38 16.79 13.40
C ASP A 132 -27.22 17.04 14.90
N HIS A 133 -26.02 16.84 15.43
CA HIS A 133 -25.73 17.14 16.83
C HIS A 133 -25.89 18.64 17.15
N ALA A 134 -25.41 19.52 16.28
CA ALA A 134 -25.56 20.96 16.44
C ALA A 134 -27.03 21.40 16.36
N GLU A 135 -27.80 20.84 15.43
CA GLU A 135 -29.24 21.09 15.30
C GLU A 135 -30.02 20.60 16.53
N MET A 136 -29.70 19.40 17.01
CA MET A 136 -30.29 18.85 18.24
C MET A 136 -29.96 19.74 19.44
N GLN A 137 -28.71 20.20 19.58
CA GLN A 137 -28.32 21.08 20.68
C GLN A 137 -29.09 22.41 20.62
N ALA A 138 -29.23 23.02 19.45
CA ALA A 138 -30.01 24.24 19.28
C ALA A 138 -31.49 24.04 19.67
N ALA A 139 -32.07 22.87 19.35
CA ALA A 139 -33.43 22.52 19.75
C ALA A 139 -33.56 22.35 21.28
N VAL A 140 -32.57 21.73 21.93
CA VAL A 140 -32.51 21.60 23.40
C VAL A 140 -32.42 22.99 24.05
N ASP A 141 -31.52 23.85 23.59
CA ASP A 141 -31.34 25.20 24.12
C ASP A 141 -32.62 26.05 23.97
N SER A 142 -33.33 25.91 22.84
CA SER A 142 -34.62 26.55 22.61
C SER A 142 -35.69 26.08 23.60
N LYS A 143 -35.78 24.75 23.81
CA LYS A 143 -36.69 24.17 24.80
C LYS A 143 -36.36 24.65 26.22
N GLN A 144 -35.08 24.72 26.58
CA GLN A 144 -34.66 25.21 27.90
C GLN A 144 -35.11 26.66 28.12
N LYS A 145 -34.96 27.54 27.13
CA LYS A 145 -35.44 28.92 27.22
C LYS A 145 -36.96 29.01 27.46
N ILE A 146 -37.73 28.11 26.84
CA ILE A 146 -39.19 28.04 27.05
C ILE A 146 -39.49 27.56 28.48
N ILE A 147 -38.80 26.53 28.96
CA ILE A 147 -38.93 26.03 30.33
C ILE A 147 -38.66 27.14 31.34
N ASP A 148 -37.53 27.85 31.21
CA ASP A 148 -37.16 28.95 32.11
C ASP A 148 -38.22 30.07 32.13
N ALA A 149 -38.83 30.36 30.97
CA ALA A 149 -39.90 31.34 30.87
C ALA A 149 -41.20 30.86 31.54
N GLN A 150 -41.53 29.58 31.40
CA GLN A 150 -42.68 28.96 32.04
C GLN A 150 -42.50 28.89 33.57
N GLU A 151 -41.32 28.52 34.06
CA GLU A 151 -40.99 28.50 35.49
C GLU A 151 -41.17 29.88 36.13
N LYS A 152 -40.67 30.94 35.47
CA LYS A 152 -40.90 32.33 35.92
C LYS A 152 -42.38 32.70 35.96
N ARG A 153 -43.17 32.24 34.98
CA ARG A 153 -44.61 32.48 34.95
C ARG A 153 -45.33 31.76 36.09
N ILE A 154 -44.97 30.52 36.37
CA ILE A 154 -45.52 29.73 37.50
C ILE A 154 -45.20 30.45 38.82
N ALA A 155 -43.94 30.82 39.04
CA ALA A 155 -43.55 31.54 40.26
C ALA A 155 -44.33 32.87 40.46
N SER A 156 -44.59 33.60 39.37
CA SER A 156 -45.41 34.82 39.41
C SER A 156 -46.88 34.53 39.75
N LEU A 157 -47.45 33.47 39.17
CA LEU A 157 -48.81 33.01 39.48
C LEU A 157 -48.93 32.53 40.93
N ASP A 158 -47.95 31.79 41.43
CA ASP A 158 -47.91 31.34 42.83
C ASP A 158 -47.88 32.53 43.79
N ALA A 159 -47.08 33.56 43.49
CA ALA A 159 -47.06 34.80 44.27
C ALA A 159 -48.41 35.54 44.22
N ALA A 160 -49.07 35.60 43.07
CA ALA A 160 -50.40 36.19 42.95
C ALA A 160 -51.47 35.40 43.73
N ASN A 161 -51.44 34.07 43.62
CA ASN A 161 -52.33 33.17 44.36
C ASN A 161 -52.13 33.30 45.87
N ALA A 162 -50.87 33.36 46.36
CA ALA A 162 -50.59 33.58 47.77
C ALA A 162 -51.15 34.91 48.29
N ARG A 163 -51.03 35.99 47.50
CA ARG A 163 -51.62 37.30 47.83
C ARG A 163 -53.14 37.23 47.88
N LEU A 164 -53.80 36.58 46.91
CA LEU A 164 -55.25 36.40 46.91
C LEU A 164 -55.75 35.60 48.11
N MET A 165 -55.07 34.50 48.45
CA MET A 165 -55.40 33.68 49.62
C MET A 165 -55.25 34.45 50.94
N SER A 166 -54.21 35.28 51.06
CA SER A 166 -54.03 36.17 52.21
C SER A 166 -55.17 37.19 52.30
N ALA A 167 -55.53 37.84 51.20
CA ALA A 167 -56.65 38.80 51.16
C ALA A 167 -57.99 38.15 51.50
N LEU A 168 -58.25 36.93 50.99
CA LEU A 168 -59.46 36.18 51.31
C LEU A 168 -59.52 35.79 52.79
N THR A 169 -58.40 35.39 53.37
CA THR A 169 -58.29 35.05 54.80
C THR A 169 -58.57 36.28 55.66
N GLN A 170 -57.98 37.43 55.33
CA GLN A 170 -58.23 38.69 56.03
C GLN A 170 -59.72 39.12 55.93
N LEU A 171 -60.36 38.94 54.77
CA LEU A 171 -61.78 39.24 54.61
C LEU A 171 -62.64 38.32 55.48
N LYS A 172 -62.34 37.02 55.51
CA LYS A 172 -63.02 36.04 56.35
C LYS A 172 -62.89 36.37 57.83
N GLU A 173 -61.71 36.78 58.29
CA GLU A 173 -61.48 37.23 59.67
C GLU A 173 -62.31 38.47 60.01
N ARG A 174 -62.37 39.47 59.12
CA ARG A 174 -63.20 40.67 59.33
C ARG A 174 -64.69 40.33 59.49
N TYR A 175 -65.22 39.46 58.64
CA TYR A 175 -66.61 38.99 58.75
C TYR A 175 -66.85 38.17 60.04
N SER A 176 -65.89 37.33 60.44
CA SER A 176 -65.98 36.55 61.69
C SER A 176 -65.92 37.44 62.95
N MET A 177 -65.09 38.50 62.94
CA MET A 177 -65.03 39.46 64.04
C MET A 177 -66.29 40.35 64.10
N GLN A 178 -66.86 40.71 62.96
CA GLN A 178 -68.10 41.49 62.89
C GLN A 178 -69.32 40.70 63.41
N THR A 179 -69.34 39.38 63.19
CA THR A 179 -70.37 38.49 63.77
C THR A 179 -70.18 38.23 65.27
N ARG A 180 -68.94 38.36 65.79
CA ARG A 180 -68.64 38.17 67.23
C ARG A 180 -68.82 39.43 68.09
N ASN A 181 -68.73 40.63 67.50
CA ASN A 181 -68.85 41.91 68.22
C ASN A 181 -70.27 42.52 68.26
N GLY A 182 -71.32 41.74 67.94
CA GLY A 182 -72.71 42.12 68.26
C GLY A 182 -73.24 43.39 67.61
N ILE A 183 -72.67 43.84 66.49
CA ILE A 183 -73.23 44.93 65.68
C ILE A 183 -73.70 44.32 64.36
N SER A 184 -75.02 44.17 64.22
CA SER A 184 -75.66 43.64 63.00
C SER A 184 -75.10 44.32 61.75
N PRO A 185 -74.56 43.57 60.77
CA PRO A 185 -74.22 44.15 59.48
C PRO A 185 -75.53 44.42 58.74
N THR A 186 -75.83 45.69 58.48
CA THR A 186 -76.90 46.07 57.57
C THR A 186 -76.65 45.43 56.21
N ASN A 187 -77.67 44.72 55.70
CA ASN A 187 -77.70 43.97 54.44
C ASN A 187 -76.81 44.51 53.32
N PRO A 188 -76.01 43.68 52.62
CA PRO A 188 -75.45 44.07 51.35
C PRO A 188 -76.57 44.09 50.30
N THR A 189 -76.72 45.22 49.62
CA THR A 189 -77.65 45.40 48.52
C THR A 189 -77.41 44.34 47.44
N LYS A 190 -78.46 43.58 47.13
CA LYS A 190 -78.44 42.46 46.18
C LYS A 190 -78.32 43.01 44.76
N LEU A 191 -77.09 43.11 44.23
CA LEU A 191 -76.86 43.43 42.82
C LEU A 191 -77.04 42.15 42.00
N GLN A 192 -78.08 42.10 41.16
CA GLN A 192 -78.25 41.06 40.15
C GLN A 192 -77.51 41.48 38.88
N ILE A 193 -76.66 40.57 38.39
CA ILE A 193 -76.02 40.65 37.09
C ILE A 193 -76.96 39.98 36.09
N THR A 194 -77.41 40.73 35.09
CA THR A 194 -78.13 40.13 33.96
C THR A 194 -77.13 39.50 33.00
N GLU A 195 -77.61 38.56 32.17
CA GLU A 195 -76.83 37.75 31.23
C GLU A 195 -75.91 38.55 30.28
N ASN A 196 -76.15 39.86 30.14
CA ASN A 196 -75.36 40.78 29.31
C ASN A 196 -74.25 41.53 30.08
N GLY A 197 -74.05 41.24 31.38
CA GLY A 197 -72.94 41.79 32.17
C GLY A 197 -73.15 43.19 32.78
N GLU A 198 -74.36 43.76 32.74
CA GLU A 198 -74.67 45.05 33.39
C GLU A 198 -75.22 44.86 34.81
N PHE A 199 -74.74 45.68 35.75
CA PHE A 199 -75.20 45.70 37.14
C PHE A 199 -76.35 46.70 37.31
N ARG A 200 -77.51 46.23 37.79
CA ARG A 200 -78.61 47.12 38.21
C ARG A 200 -78.96 46.93 39.68
N ASN A 201 -79.04 48.06 40.40
CA ASN A 201 -79.43 48.10 41.79
C ASN A 201 -80.96 48.08 41.90
N SER A 202 -81.50 47.04 42.54
CA SER A 202 -82.92 46.95 42.88
C SER A 202 -83.21 47.76 44.15
N SER A 203 -83.00 49.07 44.06
CA SER A 203 -83.41 50.04 45.09
C SER A 203 -84.04 51.23 44.36
N ASN A 204 -85.36 51.19 44.17
CA ASN A 204 -86.24 52.35 44.16
C ASN A 204 -87.71 51.89 44.11
N CYS A 205 -88.45 52.28 45.15
CA CYS A 205 -89.86 52.63 45.01
C CYS A 205 -90.00 53.91 44.18
#